data_AF-A0A0A9CLW0-F1
#
_entry.id   AF-A0A0A9CLW0-F1
#
_cell.length_a   1.000
_cell.length_b   1.000
_cell.length_c   1.000
_cell.angle_alpha   90.00
_cell.angle_beta   90.00
_cell.angle_gamma   90.00
#
_symmetry.space_group_name_H-M   'P 1'
#
loop_
_entity.id
_entity.type
_entity.pdbx_description
1 polymer ?
#
loop_
_entity_poly.entity_id
_entity_poly.type
_entity_poly.pdbx_seq_one_letter_code
_entity_poly.pdbx_strand_id
1 'polypeptide(L)'
;MDLALRAGLQGWKFLYVGSIKVLSELPSTLKAYRSQQHRWSCGPAVLYKKMFWDILAAKKISAFKKFYMIYNFFIARRVVSTFFSFFFFSILLPLNIIFPEVQIPMWELIYIPTAINLLNSVGTPRSFHLIILWVLFENVMALHRFKATLIGFFEAGRANEWIVTQKLGNVQKPKSIATVTRNFRLKDRFHCLEIFIGLFLLVSACFDYLCRDDYFYFFVLPQSIMYLAVGFQFIGLNVPG
;
A
#
# COMPACT_ATOMS: atom_id res chain seq x y z
N MET A 1 17.84 -2.67 -2.05
CA MET A 1 17.06 -3.44 -3.04
C MET A 1 17.82 -3.58 -4.35
N ASP A 2 18.12 -2.46 -5.03
CA ASP A 2 18.89 -2.44 -6.29
C ASP A 2 20.20 -3.25 -6.22
N LEU A 3 21.06 -2.96 -5.23
CA LEU A 3 22.32 -3.69 -5.05
C LEU A 3 22.13 -5.22 -4.92
N ALA A 4 21.12 -5.66 -4.17
CA ALA A 4 20.84 -7.08 -3.99
C ALA A 4 20.37 -7.73 -5.30
N LEU A 5 19.59 -7.01 -6.13
CA LEU A 5 19.21 -7.48 -7.45
C LEU A 5 20.46 -7.66 -8.33
N ARG A 6 21.32 -6.64 -8.42
CA ARG A 6 22.55 -6.68 -9.23
C ARG A 6 23.51 -7.78 -8.80
N ALA A 7 23.73 -7.93 -7.48
CA ALA A 7 24.51 -9.04 -6.95
C ALA A 7 23.88 -10.40 -7.30
N GLY A 8 22.55 -10.53 -7.20
CA GLY A 8 21.83 -11.72 -7.62
C GLY A 8 22.01 -12.05 -9.11
N LEU A 9 22.01 -11.04 -9.99
CA LEU A 9 22.28 -11.20 -11.43
C LEU A 9 23.71 -11.65 -11.72
N GLN A 10 24.66 -11.29 -10.86
CA GLN A 10 26.05 -11.75 -10.92
C GLN A 10 26.26 -13.17 -10.38
N GLY A 11 25.20 -13.86 -9.96
CA GLY A 11 25.26 -15.24 -9.48
C GLY A 11 25.47 -15.38 -7.97
N TRP A 12 25.47 -14.28 -7.21
CA TRP A 12 25.61 -14.33 -5.75
C TRP A 12 24.42 -15.08 -5.12
N LYS A 13 24.72 -15.82 -4.05
CA LYS A 13 23.74 -16.55 -3.24
C LYS A 13 23.50 -15.80 -1.95
N PHE A 14 22.24 -15.65 -1.57
CA PHE A 14 21.83 -14.98 -0.34
C PHE A 14 21.44 -16.04 0.70
N LEU A 15 21.99 -15.92 1.90
CA LEU A 15 21.64 -16.74 3.05
C LEU A 15 20.91 -15.85 4.07
N TYR A 16 19.68 -16.23 4.42
CA TYR A 16 18.93 -15.56 5.49
C TYR A 16 19.24 -16.23 6.83
N VAL A 17 19.80 -15.46 7.76
CA VAL A 17 20.18 -15.93 9.10
C VAL A 17 19.19 -15.36 10.12
N GLY A 18 18.14 -16.12 10.44
CA GLY A 18 17.05 -15.65 11.30
C GLY A 18 17.41 -15.41 12.77
N SER A 19 18.58 -15.87 13.22
CA SER A 19 19.10 -15.62 14.57
C SER A 19 19.63 -14.20 14.75
N ILE A 20 20.07 -13.55 13.66
CA ILE A 20 20.58 -12.19 13.70
C ILE A 20 19.41 -11.21 13.67
N LYS A 21 19.25 -10.44 14.74
CA LYS A 21 18.17 -9.45 14.89
C LYS A 21 18.78 -8.08 15.12
N VAL A 22 18.19 -7.07 14.50
CA VAL A 22 18.57 -5.66 14.67
C VAL A 22 17.33 -4.88 15.08
N LEU A 23 17.47 -4.02 16.10
CA LEU A 23 16.39 -3.14 16.51
C LEU A 23 16.09 -2.15 15.38
N SER A 24 14.81 -2.02 15.03
CA SER A 24 14.35 -1.13 13.97
C SER A 24 13.32 -0.17 14.51
N GLU A 25 13.37 1.06 14.02
CA GLU A 25 12.43 2.10 14.38
C GLU A 25 11.25 2.10 13.39
N LEU A 26 10.04 2.07 13.94
CA LEU A 26 8.80 2.19 13.16
C LEU A 26 8.41 3.66 13.01
N PRO A 27 7.74 4.04 11.91
CA PRO A 27 7.26 5.40 11.73
C PRO A 27 6.24 5.76 12.82
N SER A 28 6.49 6.84 13.55
CA SER A 28 5.63 7.33 14.64
C SER A 28 4.44 8.17 14.17
N THR A 29 4.48 8.67 12.94
CA THR A 29 3.42 9.51 12.34
C THR A 29 2.87 8.89 11.07
N LEU A 30 1.59 9.12 10.78
CA LEU A 30 0.96 8.66 9.54
C LEU A 30 1.66 9.24 8.30
N LYS A 31 2.13 10.49 8.38
CA LYS A 31 2.91 11.13 7.31
C LYS A 31 4.22 10.39 7.03
N ALA A 32 4.96 10.01 8.07
CA ALA A 32 6.19 9.23 7.94
C ALA A 32 5.89 7.83 7.36
N TYR A 33 4.85 7.16 7.85
CA TYR A 33 4.43 5.85 7.35
C TYR A 33 4.04 5.91 5.86
N ARG A 34 3.20 6.86 5.45
CA ARG A 34 2.81 7.06 4.05
C ARG A 34 4.01 7.37 3.15
N SER A 35 4.94 8.19 3.62
CA SER A 35 6.18 8.50 2.89
C SER A 35 7.06 7.25 2.72
N GLN A 36 7.06 6.36 3.71
CA GLN A 36 7.73 5.05 3.62
C GLN A 36 7.03 4.13 2.62
N GLN A 37 5.71 3.97 2.71
CA GLN A 37 4.92 3.15 1.79
C GLN A 37 5.03 3.62 0.33
N HIS A 38 5.04 4.94 0.11
CA HIS A 38 5.25 5.52 -1.21
C HIS A 38 6.59 5.07 -1.80
N ARG A 39 7.69 5.22 -1.04
CA ARG A 39 9.04 4.81 -1.49
C ARG A 39 9.13 3.30 -1.71
N TRP A 40 8.49 2.51 -0.85
CA TRP A 40 8.48 1.04 -0.95
C TRP A 40 7.66 0.50 -2.11
N SER A 41 6.77 1.31 -2.70
CA SER A 41 5.95 0.92 -3.85
C SER A 41 6.48 1.54 -5.15
N CYS A 42 6.82 2.82 -5.13
CA CYS A 42 7.40 3.55 -6.25
C CYS A 42 8.81 3.07 -6.61
N GLY A 43 9.67 2.86 -5.61
CA GLY A 43 11.08 2.46 -5.82
C GLY A 43 11.21 1.15 -6.62
N PRO A 44 10.51 0.07 -6.26
CA PRO A 44 10.51 -1.15 -7.05
C PRO A 44 9.97 -0.99 -8.47
N ALA A 45 8.95 -0.16 -8.70
CA ALA A 45 8.40 0.08 -10.04
C ALA A 45 9.42 0.79 -10.95
N VAL A 46 10.14 1.79 -10.43
CA VAL A 46 11.25 2.44 -11.14
C VAL A 46 12.40 1.45 -11.38
N LEU A 47 12.74 0.65 -10.37
CA LEU A 47 13.80 -0.35 -10.47
C LEU A 47 13.48 -1.42 -11.52
N TYR A 48 12.22 -1.85 -11.61
CA TYR A 48 11.76 -2.79 -12.62
C TYR A 48 12.08 -2.28 -14.02
N LYS A 49 11.68 -1.04 -14.34
CA LYS A 49 11.95 -0.43 -15.65
C LYS A 49 13.44 -0.37 -15.97
N LYS A 50 14.25 0.03 -14.99
CA LYS A 50 15.70 0.16 -15.16
C LYS A 50 16.39 -1.19 -15.36
N MET A 51 15.92 -2.24 -14.69
CA MET A 51 16.62 -3.53 -14.63
C MET A 51 16.00 -4.63 -15.47
N PHE A 52 14.84 -4.40 -16.11
CA PHE A 52 14.13 -5.43 -16.86
C PHE A 52 15.02 -6.08 -17.94
N TRP A 53 15.65 -5.27 -18.77
CA TRP A 53 16.55 -5.76 -19.82
C TRP A 53 17.80 -6.43 -19.26
N ASP A 54 18.37 -5.90 -18.18
CA ASP A 54 19.54 -6.48 -17.52
C ASP A 54 19.24 -7.86 -16.91
N ILE A 55 18.03 -8.06 -16.38
CA ILE A 55 17.57 -9.36 -15.88
C ILE A 55 17.48 -10.38 -17.04
N LEU A 56 16.91 -9.96 -18.18
CA LEU A 56 16.80 -10.83 -19.35
C LEU A 56 18.17 -11.17 -19.96
N ALA A 57 19.06 -10.18 -20.05
CA ALA A 57 20.41 -10.33 -20.60
C ALA A 57 21.38 -11.09 -19.69
N ALA A 58 21.07 -11.25 -18.40
CA ALA A 58 21.97 -11.90 -17.44
C ALA A 58 22.24 -13.38 -17.81
N LYS A 59 23.47 -13.70 -18.22
CA LYS A 59 23.86 -15.07 -18.61
C LYS A 59 24.15 -16.00 -17.42
N LYS A 60 24.50 -15.43 -16.27
CA LYS A 60 24.93 -16.17 -15.06
C LYS A 60 23.78 -16.79 -14.26
N ILE A 61 22.53 -16.55 -14.64
CA ILE A 61 21.33 -17.03 -13.92
C ILE A 61 20.43 -17.84 -14.85
N SER A 62 19.79 -18.88 -14.31
CA SER A 62 18.87 -19.74 -15.06
C SER A 62 17.60 -18.97 -15.47
N ALA A 63 16.96 -19.42 -16.55
CA ALA A 63 15.70 -18.85 -17.02
C ALA A 63 14.60 -18.88 -15.93
N PHE A 64 14.53 -19.96 -15.15
CA PHE A 64 13.59 -20.05 -14.04
C PHE A 64 13.85 -18.99 -12.96
N LYS A 65 15.12 -18.74 -12.62
CA LYS A 65 15.48 -17.70 -11.64
C LYS A 65 15.13 -16.30 -12.17
N LYS A 66 15.32 -16.04 -13.47
CA LYS A 66 14.87 -14.80 -14.13
C LYS A 66 13.37 -14.60 -14.01
N PHE A 67 12.60 -15.64 -14.37
CA PHE A 67 11.14 -15.61 -14.27
C PHE A 67 10.70 -15.38 -12.81
N TYR A 68 11.25 -16.14 -11.87
CA TYR A 68 10.95 -15.96 -10.45
C TYR A 68 11.25 -14.53 -9.96
N MET A 69 12.39 -13.96 -10.36
CA MET A 69 12.73 -12.58 -10.02
C MET A 69 11.74 -11.58 -10.61
N ILE A 70 11.39 -11.70 -11.90
CA ILE A 70 10.41 -10.79 -12.53
C ILE A 70 9.04 -10.94 -11.85
N TYR A 71 8.52 -12.16 -11.82
CA TYR A 71 7.19 -12.45 -11.33
C TYR A 71 7.03 -12.17 -9.83
N ASN A 72 7.83 -12.82 -8.97
CA ASN A 72 7.61 -12.75 -7.53
C ASN A 72 8.06 -11.41 -6.93
N PHE A 73 9.19 -10.88 -7.40
CA PHE A 73 9.77 -9.66 -6.81
C PHE A 73 9.05 -8.39 -7.26
N PHE A 74 8.71 -8.28 -8.54
CA PHE A 74 8.14 -7.06 -9.11
C PHE A 74 6.64 -7.14 -9.36
N ILE A 75 6.10 -8.26 -9.83
CA ILE A 75 4.70 -8.32 -10.27
C ILE A 75 3.76 -8.79 -9.16
N ALA A 76 3.90 -10.01 -8.66
CA ALA A 76 2.92 -10.66 -7.78
C ALA A 76 2.67 -9.86 -6.49
N ARG A 77 3.73 -9.59 -5.72
CA ARG A 77 3.57 -8.93 -4.41
C ARG A 77 3.31 -7.43 -4.50
N ARG A 78 3.86 -6.75 -5.52
CA ARG A 78 3.87 -5.27 -5.57
C ARG A 78 2.79 -4.69 -6.48
N VAL A 79 2.45 -5.37 -7.57
CA VAL A 79 1.41 -4.94 -8.50
C VAL A 79 0.14 -5.72 -8.23
N VAL A 80 0.15 -7.03 -8.43
CA VAL A 80 -1.08 -7.86 -8.38
C VAL A 80 -1.76 -7.75 -7.01
N SER A 81 -1.04 -7.97 -5.92
CA SER A 81 -1.63 -7.90 -4.57
C SER A 81 -2.18 -6.50 -4.24
N THR A 82 -1.48 -5.43 -4.62
CA THR A 82 -1.93 -4.05 -4.32
C THR A 82 -3.14 -3.68 -5.18
N PHE A 83 -3.14 -4.05 -6.46
CA PHE A 83 -4.26 -3.82 -7.37
C PHE A 83 -5.47 -4.62 -6.91
N PHE A 84 -5.30 -5.92 -6.65
CA PHE A 84 -6.38 -6.77 -6.18
C PHE A 84 -7.03 -6.20 -4.93
N SER A 85 -6.28 -5.92 -3.86
CA SER A 85 -6.85 -5.37 -2.63
C SER A 85 -7.58 -4.03 -2.85
N PHE A 86 -6.98 -3.12 -3.63
CA PHE A 86 -7.61 -1.82 -3.89
C PHE A 86 -8.90 -1.95 -4.70
N PHE A 87 -8.83 -2.57 -5.88
CA PHE A 87 -9.98 -2.70 -6.79
C PHE A 87 -11.08 -3.55 -6.18
N PHE A 88 -10.73 -4.64 -5.50
CA PHE A 88 -11.72 -5.54 -4.91
C PHE A 88 -12.55 -4.84 -3.81
N PHE A 89 -11.89 -4.33 -2.77
CA PHE A 89 -12.59 -3.78 -1.61
C PHE A 89 -13.12 -2.35 -1.82
N SER A 90 -12.44 -1.54 -2.66
CA SER A 90 -12.75 -0.11 -2.76
C SER A 90 -13.55 0.25 -4.02
N ILE A 91 -13.62 -0.64 -5.03
CA ILE A 91 -14.29 -0.38 -6.31
C ILE A 91 -15.33 -1.45 -6.61
N LEU A 92 -14.92 -2.71 -6.71
CA LEU A 92 -15.77 -3.82 -7.15
C LEU A 92 -16.91 -4.12 -6.16
N LEU A 93 -16.61 -4.17 -4.87
CA LEU A 93 -17.63 -4.41 -3.84
C LEU A 93 -18.71 -3.30 -3.81
N PRO A 94 -18.37 -1.99 -3.78
CA PRO A 94 -19.36 -0.92 -3.92
C PRO A 94 -20.14 -0.94 -5.22
N LEU A 95 -19.50 -1.30 -6.34
CA LEU A 95 -20.18 -1.40 -7.64
C LEU A 95 -21.19 -2.56 -7.65
N ASN A 96 -20.88 -3.70 -7.05
CA ASN A 96 -21.81 -4.82 -6.90
C ASN A 96 -23.04 -4.45 -6.04
N ILE A 97 -22.84 -3.60 -5.01
CA ILE A 97 -23.92 -3.07 -4.18
C ILE A 97 -24.82 -2.12 -4.99
N ILE A 98 -24.24 -1.20 -5.76
CA ILE A 98 -24.98 -0.18 -6.53
C ILE A 98 -25.66 -0.79 -7.77
N PHE A 99 -24.98 -1.69 -8.47
CA PHE A 99 -25.43 -2.31 -9.72
C PHE A 99 -25.74 -3.80 -9.50
N PRO A 100 -27.01 -4.16 -9.24
CA PRO A 100 -27.42 -5.53 -8.93
C PRO A 100 -27.22 -6.50 -10.10
N GLU A 101 -26.99 -6.00 -11.32
CA GLU A 101 -26.68 -6.80 -12.50
C GLU A 101 -25.32 -7.51 -12.40
N VAL A 102 -24.41 -7.00 -11.56
CA VAL A 102 -23.08 -7.57 -11.37
C VAL A 102 -23.14 -8.60 -10.25
N GLN A 103 -23.47 -9.85 -10.55
CA GLN A 103 -23.47 -10.93 -9.56
C GLN A 103 -22.06 -11.51 -9.36
N ILE A 104 -21.44 -11.20 -8.22
CA ILE A 104 -20.15 -11.77 -7.82
C ILE A 104 -20.41 -12.91 -6.84
N PRO A 105 -19.78 -14.08 -7.02
CA PRO A 105 -20.04 -15.22 -6.16
C PRO A 105 -19.53 -15.00 -4.73
N MET A 106 -20.29 -15.50 -3.76
CA MET A 106 -20.01 -15.31 -2.32
C MET A 106 -18.66 -15.86 -1.86
N TRP A 107 -18.18 -16.96 -2.46
CA TRP A 107 -16.87 -17.53 -2.12
C TRP A 107 -15.72 -16.57 -2.47
N GLU A 108 -15.88 -15.76 -3.51
CA GLU A 108 -14.89 -14.76 -3.90
C GLU A 108 -14.93 -13.57 -2.93
N LEU A 109 -16.13 -13.07 -2.62
CA LEU A 109 -16.37 -11.94 -1.72
C LEU A 109 -15.95 -12.17 -0.26
N ILE A 110 -16.17 -13.38 0.26
CA ILE A 110 -15.97 -13.67 1.68
C ILE A 110 -14.78 -14.60 1.92
N TYR A 111 -14.70 -15.73 1.23
CA TYR A 111 -13.74 -16.78 1.58
C TYR A 111 -12.30 -16.40 1.21
N ILE A 112 -12.08 -15.80 0.04
CA ILE A 112 -10.73 -15.37 -0.36
C ILE A 112 -10.16 -14.31 0.60
N PRO A 113 -10.84 -13.17 0.85
CA PRO A 113 -10.39 -12.19 1.86
C PRO A 113 -10.13 -12.79 3.24
N THR A 114 -11.05 -13.63 3.72
CA THR A 114 -10.95 -14.21 5.07
C THR A 114 -9.75 -15.15 5.17
N ALA A 115 -9.53 -15.99 4.16
CA ALA A 115 -8.37 -16.87 4.11
C ALA A 115 -7.05 -16.10 4.07
N ILE A 116 -6.96 -15.04 3.25
CA ILE A 116 -5.76 -14.18 3.17
C ILE A 116 -5.48 -13.52 4.53
N ASN A 117 -6.50 -13.00 5.20
CA ASN A 117 -6.36 -12.35 6.50
C ASN A 117 -5.91 -13.35 7.58
N LEU A 118 -6.51 -14.54 7.61
CA LEU A 118 -6.11 -15.59 8.54
C LEU A 118 -4.66 -16.02 8.32
N LEU A 119 -4.25 -16.23 7.07
CA LEU A 119 -2.87 -16.55 6.71
C LEU A 119 -1.88 -15.46 7.16
N ASN A 120 -2.23 -14.19 6.98
CA ASN A 120 -1.41 -13.07 7.45
C ASN A 120 -1.30 -13.05 8.99
N SER A 121 -2.36 -13.44 9.70
CA SER A 121 -2.37 -13.47 11.15
C SER A 121 -1.51 -14.58 11.76
N VAL A 122 -1.29 -15.70 11.06
CA VAL A 122 -0.41 -16.79 11.52
C VAL A 122 1.02 -16.28 11.78
N GLY A 123 1.48 -15.29 11.02
CA GLY A 123 2.80 -14.69 11.21
C GLY A 123 2.93 -13.85 12.49
N THR A 124 1.82 -13.40 13.09
CA THR A 124 1.80 -12.49 14.24
C THR A 124 0.64 -12.78 15.21
N PRO A 125 0.61 -13.97 15.85
CA PRO A 125 -0.55 -14.42 16.63
C PRO A 125 -0.90 -13.51 17.80
N ARG A 126 0.09 -12.83 18.39
CA ARG A 126 -0.11 -11.88 19.50
C ARG A 126 -0.98 -10.67 19.12
N SER A 127 -1.07 -10.32 17.84
CA SER A 127 -1.79 -9.16 17.33
C SER A 127 -3.12 -9.52 16.65
N PHE A 128 -3.63 -10.74 16.85
CA PHE A 128 -4.86 -11.21 16.22
C PHE A 128 -6.06 -10.28 16.45
N HIS A 129 -6.17 -9.70 17.64
CA HIS A 129 -7.25 -8.75 18.00
C HIS A 129 -7.27 -7.47 17.14
N LEU A 130 -6.17 -7.13 16.45
CA LEU A 130 -6.07 -5.97 15.58
C LEU A 130 -6.40 -6.27 14.11
N ILE A 131 -6.74 -7.52 13.77
CA ILE A 131 -6.88 -7.94 12.38
C ILE A 131 -7.93 -7.14 11.61
N ILE A 132 -9.08 -6.85 12.23
CA ILE A 132 -10.15 -6.08 11.59
C ILE A 132 -9.67 -4.66 11.29
N LEU A 133 -9.09 -3.98 12.29
CA LEU A 133 -8.52 -2.63 12.12
C LEU A 133 -7.41 -2.61 11.08
N TRP A 134 -6.56 -3.64 11.08
CA TRP A 134 -5.48 -3.79 10.11
C TRP A 134 -6.02 -3.94 8.69
N VAL A 135 -7.04 -4.77 8.46
CA VAL A 135 -7.68 -4.92 7.14
C VAL A 135 -8.23 -3.60 6.64
N LEU A 136 -8.99 -2.89 7.48
CA LEU A 136 -9.59 -1.60 7.12
C LEU A 136 -8.50 -0.59 6.74
N PHE A 137 -7.43 -0.53 7.55
CA PHE A 137 -6.30 0.37 7.32
C PHE A 137 -5.48 -0.01 6.07
N GLU A 138 -5.19 -1.29 5.88
CA GLU A 138 -4.44 -1.80 4.73
C GLU A 138 -5.17 -1.55 3.41
N ASN A 139 -6.50 -1.58 3.40
CA ASN A 139 -7.30 -1.22 2.23
C ASN A 139 -7.10 0.26 1.85
N VAL A 140 -7.09 1.17 2.82
CA VAL A 140 -6.75 2.59 2.55
C VAL A 140 -5.31 2.73 2.05
N MET A 141 -4.39 1.97 2.64
CA MET A 141 -3.00 1.97 2.21
C MET A 141 -2.81 1.33 0.84
N ALA A 142 -3.69 0.43 0.41
CA ALA A 142 -3.67 -0.14 -0.94
C ALA A 142 -3.89 0.94 -1.99
N LEU A 143 -4.78 1.91 -1.79
CA LEU A 143 -4.92 3.08 -2.67
C LEU A 143 -3.60 3.86 -2.74
N HIS A 144 -2.99 4.14 -1.59
CA HIS A 144 -1.75 4.92 -1.53
C HIS A 144 -0.58 4.20 -2.23
N ARG A 145 -0.46 2.88 -2.03
CA ARG A 145 0.52 2.04 -2.72
C ARG A 145 0.23 1.94 -4.22
N PHE A 146 -1.03 1.78 -4.61
CA PHE A 146 -1.46 1.77 -6.02
C PHE A 146 -1.03 3.05 -6.73
N LYS A 147 -1.36 4.22 -6.16
CA LYS A 147 -0.93 5.52 -6.68
C LYS A 147 0.59 5.62 -6.79
N ALA A 148 1.33 5.20 -5.77
CA ALA A 148 2.79 5.22 -5.77
C ALA A 148 3.40 4.30 -6.84
N THR A 149 2.81 3.13 -7.06
CA THR A 149 3.21 2.19 -8.11
C THR A 149 2.99 2.79 -9.50
N LEU A 150 1.83 3.42 -9.74
CA LEU A 150 1.57 4.14 -11.00
C LEU A 150 2.58 5.27 -11.23
N ILE A 151 2.84 6.10 -10.22
CA ILE A 151 3.84 7.17 -10.29
C ILE A 151 5.21 6.60 -10.64
N GLY A 152 5.60 5.47 -10.05
CA GLY A 152 6.88 4.82 -10.33
C GLY A 152 6.97 4.26 -11.76
N PHE A 153 5.90 3.69 -12.30
CA PHE A 153 5.88 3.22 -13.68
C PHE A 153 5.92 4.37 -14.70
N PHE A 154 5.15 5.43 -14.47
CA PHE A 154 5.09 6.59 -15.35
C PHE A 154 6.23 7.60 -15.14
N GLU A 155 7.08 7.40 -14.13
CA GLU A 155 8.16 8.33 -13.73
C GLU A 155 7.67 9.78 -13.55
N ALA A 156 6.43 9.95 -13.09
CA ALA A 156 5.89 11.28 -12.79
C ALA A 156 6.69 11.95 -11.66
N GLY A 157 6.72 13.29 -11.60
CA GLY A 157 7.76 14.10 -10.93
C GLY A 157 8.17 13.79 -9.48
N ARG A 158 7.45 12.94 -8.74
CA ARG A 158 7.86 12.47 -7.39
C ARG A 158 8.49 11.08 -7.39
N ALA A 159 8.70 10.45 -8.54
CA ALA A 159 9.21 9.09 -8.64
C ALA A 159 10.66 8.93 -8.16
N ASN A 160 11.47 9.98 -8.33
CA ASN A 160 12.87 10.03 -7.92
C ASN A 160 13.11 10.76 -6.58
N GLU A 161 12.05 11.26 -5.92
CA GLU A 161 12.19 11.95 -4.63
C GLU A 161 12.50 10.96 -3.51
N TRP A 162 13.78 10.85 -3.15
CA TRP A 162 14.24 10.11 -1.97
C TRP A 162 14.20 10.99 -0.72
N ILE A 163 12.99 11.38 -0.29
CA ILE A 163 12.83 12.06 1.00
C ILE A 163 13.04 11.01 2.10
N VAL A 164 14.11 11.16 2.88
CA VAL A 164 14.41 10.29 4.01
C VAL A 164 13.33 10.47 5.08
N THR A 165 12.71 9.38 5.52
CA THR A 165 11.81 9.39 6.68
C THR A 165 12.55 9.95 7.88
N GLN A 166 12.01 11.00 8.47
CA GLN A 166 12.50 11.49 9.75
C GLN A 166 12.32 10.40 10.79
N LYS A 167 13.43 10.06 11.44
CA LYS A 167 13.50 9.17 12.60
C LYS A 167 13.40 10.02 13.85
N LEU A 168 12.74 9.51 14.89
CA LEU A 168 12.52 10.16 16.19
C LEU A 168 13.86 10.58 16.84
N GLY A 169 14.93 9.81 16.61
CA GLY A 169 16.27 10.15 17.09
C GLY A 169 17.00 11.27 16.33
N ASN A 170 16.42 11.82 15.26
CA ASN A 170 17.05 12.83 14.41
C ASN A 170 16.49 14.24 14.67
N VAL A 171 16.18 14.55 15.93
CA VAL A 171 15.86 15.91 16.40
C VAL A 171 17.14 16.73 16.42
N GLN A 172 17.60 17.19 15.25
CA GLN A 172 18.39 18.40 15.02
C GLN A 172 18.92 18.41 13.59
N LYS A 173 18.24 19.19 12.73
CA LYS A 173 18.85 20.21 11.86
C LYS A 173 17.72 20.92 11.10
N PRO A 174 17.50 22.23 11.34
CA PRO A 174 16.65 23.00 10.46
C PRO A 174 17.42 23.17 9.15
N LYS A 175 17.04 22.45 8.09
CA LYS A 175 17.56 22.75 6.76
C LYS A 175 16.66 23.79 6.12
N SER A 176 17.20 25.00 6.08
CA SER A 176 16.85 26.09 5.18
C SER A 176 16.76 25.59 3.73
N ILE A 177 15.53 25.36 3.26
CA ILE A 177 15.20 25.54 1.86
C ILE A 177 13.93 26.38 1.85
N ALA A 178 14.13 27.69 2.01
CA ALA A 178 13.12 28.65 1.66
C ALA A 178 12.89 28.59 0.14
N THR A 179 11.63 28.78 -0.24
CA THR A 179 11.12 29.11 -1.59
C THR A 179 10.58 27.95 -2.45
N VAL A 180 9.50 27.31 -1.99
CA VAL A 180 8.52 26.67 -2.91
C VAL A 180 7.10 27.00 -2.43
N THR A 181 6.47 27.96 -3.12
CA THR A 181 5.02 28.24 -3.25
C THR A 181 4.10 28.07 -2.04
N ARG A 182 3.60 29.22 -1.56
CA ARG A 182 2.65 29.44 -0.46
C ARG A 182 1.22 28.87 -0.68
N ASN A 183 0.98 28.07 -1.72
CA ASN A 183 -0.36 27.57 -2.11
C ASN A 183 -0.68 26.12 -1.69
N PHE A 184 0.18 25.44 -0.91
CA PHE A 184 0.01 24.02 -0.56
C PHE A 184 -0.61 23.71 0.83
N ARG A 185 -1.00 24.71 1.63
CA ARG A 185 -1.42 24.48 3.03
C ARG A 185 -2.73 23.69 3.19
N LEU A 186 -3.65 23.72 2.23
CA LEU A 186 -4.90 22.94 2.29
C LEU A 186 -4.75 21.54 1.69
N LYS A 187 -3.92 21.39 0.65
CA LYS A 187 -3.68 20.11 -0.04
C LYS A 187 -2.82 19.15 0.79
N ASP A 188 -1.99 19.69 1.69
CA ASP A 188 -1.23 18.91 2.67
C ASP A 188 -2.05 18.55 3.92
N ARG A 189 -3.21 19.18 4.14
CA ARG A 189 -4.12 18.89 5.27
C ARG A 189 -5.13 17.80 4.97
N PHE A 190 -5.56 17.68 3.71
CA PHE A 190 -6.60 16.74 3.31
C PHE A 190 -6.15 15.85 2.15
N HIS A 191 -6.38 14.55 2.29
CA HIS A 191 -6.10 13.60 1.22
C HIS A 191 -7.37 13.40 0.37
N CYS A 192 -7.51 14.21 -0.69
CA CYS A 192 -8.76 14.30 -1.47
C CYS A 192 -9.22 12.97 -2.10
N LEU A 193 -8.29 12.09 -2.52
CA LEU A 193 -8.67 10.81 -3.13
C LEU A 193 -9.26 9.85 -2.09
N GLU A 194 -8.67 9.81 -0.91
CA GLU A 194 -9.15 9.02 0.22
C GLU A 194 -10.52 9.52 0.69
N ILE A 195 -10.73 10.84 0.71
CA ILE A 195 -12.03 11.44 1.02
C ILE A 195 -13.05 11.05 -0.06
N PHE A 196 -12.69 11.17 -1.35
CA PHE A 196 -13.56 10.80 -2.46
C PHE A 196 -13.99 9.33 -2.40
N ILE A 197 -13.03 8.41 -2.22
CA ILE A 197 -13.33 6.98 -2.09
C ILE A 197 -14.11 6.71 -0.79
N GLY A 198 -13.80 7.39 0.31
CA GLY A 198 -14.55 7.31 1.56
C GLY A 198 -16.02 7.71 1.39
N LEU A 199 -16.29 8.80 0.67
CA LEU A 199 -17.65 9.25 0.36
C LEU A 199 -18.38 8.29 -0.59
N PHE A 200 -17.68 7.79 -1.62
CA PHE A 200 -18.23 6.76 -2.52
C PHE A 200 -18.65 5.51 -1.75
N LEU A 201 -17.79 5.02 -0.85
CA LEU A 201 -18.09 3.90 0.04
C LEU A 201 -19.26 4.20 0.98
N LEU A 202 -19.32 5.43 1.52
CA LEU A 202 -20.41 5.85 2.40
C LEU A 202 -21.75 5.78 1.70
N VAL A 203 -21.84 6.33 0.49
CA VAL A 203 -23.05 6.30 -0.34
C VAL A 203 -23.45 4.85 -0.63
N SER A 204 -22.49 4.00 -1.00
CA SER A 204 -22.79 2.58 -1.24
C SER A 204 -23.28 1.85 0.02
N ALA A 205 -22.71 2.13 1.19
CA ALA A 205 -23.14 1.52 2.45
C ALA A 205 -24.54 1.98 2.88
N CYS A 206 -24.85 3.27 2.70
CA CYS A 206 -26.19 3.79 2.95
C CYS A 206 -27.22 3.21 1.97
N PHE A 207 -26.84 3.06 0.69
CA PHE A 207 -27.70 2.42 -0.31
C PHE A 207 -27.96 0.96 0.02
N ASP A 208 -26.93 0.19 0.40
CA ASP A 208 -27.09 -1.18 0.87
C ASP A 208 -28.07 -1.22 2.04
N TYR A 209 -27.83 -0.45 3.10
CA TYR A 209 -28.68 -0.44 4.29
C TYR A 209 -30.15 -0.05 4.05
N LEU A 210 -30.41 0.86 3.10
CA LEU A 210 -31.76 1.38 2.86
C LEU A 210 -32.53 0.60 1.78
N CYS A 211 -31.82 0.02 0.81
CA CYS A 211 -32.43 -0.54 -0.41
C CYS A 211 -32.16 -2.04 -0.59
N ARG A 212 -31.24 -2.65 0.15
CA ARG A 212 -30.86 -4.06 0.03
C ARG A 212 -30.75 -4.74 1.40
N ASP A 213 -30.98 -6.04 1.45
CA ASP A 213 -30.79 -6.86 2.65
C ASP A 213 -29.51 -7.71 2.57
N ASP A 214 -28.52 -7.29 1.76
CA ASP A 214 -27.33 -8.08 1.47
C ASP A 214 -26.23 -7.97 2.55
N TYR A 215 -26.47 -7.22 3.63
CA TYR A 215 -25.61 -7.07 4.82
C TYR A 215 -24.15 -6.63 4.54
N PHE A 216 -23.81 -6.23 3.32
CA PHE A 216 -22.45 -5.78 2.96
C PHE A 216 -22.07 -4.48 3.66
N TYR A 217 -23.05 -3.68 4.08
CA TYR A 217 -22.85 -2.46 4.87
C TYR A 217 -22.03 -2.70 6.14
N PHE A 218 -22.08 -3.90 6.75
CA PHE A 218 -21.26 -4.25 7.91
C PHE A 218 -19.75 -4.12 7.66
N PHE A 219 -19.31 -4.35 6.42
CA PHE A 219 -17.92 -4.16 6.03
C PHE A 219 -17.67 -2.79 5.40
N VAL A 220 -18.56 -2.35 4.50
CA VAL A 220 -18.35 -1.13 3.70
C VAL A 220 -18.44 0.14 4.55
N LEU A 221 -19.31 0.18 5.57
CA LEU A 221 -19.45 1.34 6.44
C LEU A 221 -18.19 1.58 7.30
N PRO A 222 -17.64 0.59 8.05
CA PRO A 222 -16.35 0.76 8.73
C PRO A 222 -15.20 1.11 7.77
N GLN A 223 -15.21 0.55 6.55
CA GLN A 223 -14.22 0.86 5.53
C GLN A 223 -14.29 2.34 5.09
N SER A 224 -15.50 2.88 4.88
CA SER A 224 -15.71 4.30 4.60
C SER A 224 -15.18 5.20 5.73
N ILE A 225 -15.51 4.87 6.99
CA ILE A 225 -15.05 5.61 8.17
C ILE A 225 -13.52 5.64 8.22
N MET A 226 -12.85 4.52 7.96
CA MET A 226 -11.39 4.46 7.92
C MET A 226 -10.79 5.33 6.80
N TYR A 227 -11.37 5.30 5.59
CA TYR A 227 -10.96 6.17 4.48
C TYR A 227 -11.08 7.66 4.83
N LEU A 228 -12.21 8.05 5.43
CA LEU A 228 -12.45 9.43 5.88
C LEU A 228 -11.49 9.82 7.01
N ALA A 229 -11.27 8.96 8.00
CA ALA A 229 -10.35 9.22 9.11
C ALA A 229 -8.90 9.44 8.64
N VAL A 230 -8.42 8.63 7.69
CA VAL A 230 -7.12 8.84 7.04
C VAL A 230 -7.13 10.08 6.13
N GLY A 231 -8.23 10.32 5.44
CA GLY A 231 -8.47 11.47 4.56
C GLY A 231 -8.30 12.81 5.29
N PHE A 232 -8.91 12.91 6.47
CA PHE A 232 -8.86 14.06 7.37
C PHE A 232 -7.66 14.09 8.32
N GLN A 233 -6.76 13.10 8.25
CA GLN A 233 -5.57 12.99 9.11
C GLN A 233 -5.87 12.84 10.61
N PHE A 234 -6.98 12.19 10.98
CA PHE A 234 -7.30 11.90 12.37
C PHE A 234 -6.48 10.75 12.99
N ILE A 235 -5.60 10.11 12.22
CA ILE A 235 -4.80 8.96 12.64
C ILE A 235 -3.31 9.33 12.72
N GLY A 236 -2.67 8.95 13.83
CA GLY A 236 -1.25 9.12 14.10
C GLY A 236 -0.95 10.26 15.07
N LEU A 237 0.29 10.30 15.58
CA LEU A 237 0.72 11.36 16.49
C LEU A 237 0.87 12.68 15.74
N ASN A 238 0.18 13.72 16.22
CA ASN A 238 0.46 15.09 15.82
C ASN A 238 1.69 15.54 16.59
N VAL A 239 2.86 15.47 15.95
CA VAL A 239 4.08 16.06 16.52
C VAL A 239 3.91 17.59 16.41
N PRO A 240 3.84 18.33 17.53
CA PRO A 240 3.87 19.79 17.46
C PRO A 240 5.19 20.21 16.80
N GLY A 241 5.07 21.03 15.76
CA GLY A 241 6.20 21.53 14.98
C GLY A 241 6.99 22.62 15.69
#